data_AF-A0A382QKQ4-F1
#
_entry.id   AF-A0A382QKQ4-F1
#
_cell.length_a   1.000
_cell.length_b   1.000
_cell.length_c   1.000
_cell.angle_alpha   90.00
_cell.angle_beta   90.00
_cell.angle_gamma   90.00
#
_symmetry.space_group_name_H-M   'P 1'
#
loop_
_entity.id
_entity.type
_entity.pdbx_description
1 polymer ?
#
loop_
_entity_poly.entity_id
_entity_poly.type
_entity_poly.pdbx_seq_one_letter_code
_entity_poly.pdbx_strand_id
1 'polypeptide(L)'
;MNKILSIVTLLVLMVPVIWGQDNVTDIDGNVYGTIQIGNQLWMKENLKVTHYRNGDEIPTGYSNSEWTNLSTGAYAVYDDDSSNAEIYGNLY
;
A
#
# COMPACT_ATOMS: atom_id res chain seq x y z
N MET A 1 7.30 -15.89 47.18
CA MET A 1 7.24 -16.12 45.71
C MET A 1 5.80 -15.89 45.28
N ASN A 2 5.51 -15.33 44.10
CA ASN A 2 4.16 -15.18 43.49
C ASN A 2 3.52 -13.77 43.44
N LYS A 3 4.04 -12.74 44.13
CA LYS A 3 3.56 -11.36 43.88
C LYS A 3 4.16 -10.73 42.62
N ILE A 4 5.42 -11.09 42.30
CA ILE A 4 6.13 -10.60 41.11
C ILE A 4 5.62 -11.30 39.84
N LEU A 5 5.23 -12.58 39.93
CA LEU A 5 4.70 -13.32 38.78
C LEU A 5 3.35 -12.76 38.33
N SER A 6 2.44 -12.40 39.26
CA SER A 6 1.15 -11.78 38.92
C SER A 6 1.26 -10.40 38.28
N ILE A 7 2.28 -9.60 38.62
CA ILE A 7 2.51 -8.28 37.99
C ILE A 7 3.05 -8.45 36.56
N VAL A 8 3.91 -9.45 36.33
CA VAL A 8 4.43 -9.78 34.99
C VAL A 8 3.33 -10.40 34.11
N THR A 9 2.41 -11.20 34.67
CA THR A 9 1.26 -11.74 33.92
C THR A 9 0.20 -10.68 33.61
N LEU A 10 0.03 -9.66 34.45
CA LEU A 10 -0.94 -8.58 34.24
C LEU A 10 -0.45 -7.51 33.23
N LEU A 11 0.87 -7.32 33.09
CA LEU A 11 1.45 -6.39 32.11
C LEU A 11 1.27 -6.87 30.66
N VAL A 12 1.14 -8.17 30.44
CA VAL A 12 0.94 -8.78 29.11
C VAL A 12 -0.53 -8.71 28.65
N LEU A 13 -1.48 -8.42 29.55
CA LEU A 13 -2.92 -8.34 29.25
C LEU A 13 -3.43 -6.90 29.02
N MET A 14 -2.61 -5.87 29.27
CA MET A 14 -2.99 -4.45 29.12
C MET A 14 -2.37 -3.73 27.93
N VAL A 15 -1.60 -4.43 27.09
CA VAL A 15 -1.46 -3.99 25.71
C VAL A 15 -2.66 -4.63 25.03
N PRO A 16 -3.76 -3.90 24.72
CA PRO A 16 -4.64 -4.42 23.69
C PRO A 16 -3.69 -4.74 22.56
N VAL A 17 -3.65 -6.00 22.11
CA VAL A 17 -3.05 -6.36 20.83
C VAL A 17 -3.49 -5.22 19.93
N ILE A 18 -2.53 -4.35 19.59
CA ILE A 18 -2.82 -3.20 18.75
C ILE A 18 -3.02 -3.93 17.44
N TRP A 19 -4.25 -4.39 17.19
CA TRP A 19 -4.75 -4.68 15.86
C TRP A 19 -4.86 -3.33 15.15
N GLY A 20 -3.79 -2.54 15.20
CA GLY A 20 -3.51 -1.50 14.26
C GLY A 20 -3.37 -2.28 12.98
N GLN A 21 -4.41 -2.18 12.18
CA GLN A 21 -4.42 -2.68 10.83
C GLN A 21 -3.09 -2.27 10.18
N ASP A 22 -2.23 -3.25 9.90
CA ASP A 22 -0.91 -2.96 9.37
C ASP A 22 -1.09 -2.14 8.09
N ASN A 23 -0.38 -1.04 7.97
CA ASN A 23 -0.38 -0.30 6.72
C ASN A 23 0.77 -0.80 5.85
N VAL A 24 0.57 -0.82 4.55
CA VAL A 24 1.65 -0.97 3.57
C VAL A 24 2.05 0.43 3.12
N THR A 25 3.34 0.70 3.03
CA THR A 25 3.85 1.97 2.50
C THR A 25 4.75 1.68 1.31
N ASP A 26 4.51 2.34 0.17
CA ASP A 26 5.36 2.22 -1.00
C ASP A 26 6.55 3.19 -0.96
N ILE A 27 7.37 3.19 -2.03
CA ILE A 27 8.58 4.02 -2.12
C ILE A 27 8.27 5.53 -2.19
N ASP A 28 7.05 5.91 -2.56
CA ASP A 28 6.61 7.30 -2.68
C ASP A 28 6.00 7.82 -1.37
N GLY A 29 5.90 6.95 -0.36
CA GLY A 29 5.27 7.27 0.91
C GLY A 29 3.74 7.17 0.87
N ASN A 30 3.15 6.59 -0.18
CA ASN A 30 1.72 6.30 -0.17
C ASN A 30 1.44 5.23 0.88
N VAL A 31 0.45 5.47 1.74
CA VAL A 31 0.08 4.58 2.83
C VAL A 31 -1.25 3.91 2.50
N TYR A 32 -1.26 2.59 2.47
CA TYR A 32 -2.41 1.76 2.15
C TYR A 32 -2.83 0.99 3.38
N GLY A 33 -4.11 1.06 3.75
CA GLY A 33 -4.65 0.21 4.79
C GLY A 33 -4.67 -1.25 4.32
N THR A 34 -4.58 -2.20 5.25
CA THR A 34 -4.77 -3.62 4.91
C THR A 34 -6.05 -4.22 5.49
N ILE A 35 -6.48 -5.37 4.98
CA ILE A 35 -7.56 -6.16 5.56
C ILE A 35 -7.27 -7.64 5.41
N GLN A 36 -7.45 -8.39 6.50
CA GLN A 36 -7.33 -9.84 6.48
C GLN A 36 -8.63 -10.44 5.90
N ILE A 37 -8.52 -11.20 4.82
CA ILE A 37 -9.62 -11.97 4.23
C ILE A 37 -9.18 -13.44 4.15
N GLY A 38 -9.81 -14.29 4.95
CA GLY A 38 -9.37 -15.67 5.15
C GLY A 38 -7.94 -15.70 5.72
N ASN A 39 -7.03 -16.36 5.02
CA ASN A 39 -5.63 -16.50 5.41
C ASN A 39 -4.68 -15.49 4.72
N GLN A 40 -5.21 -14.53 3.97
CA GLN A 40 -4.41 -13.54 3.24
C GLN A 40 -4.68 -12.12 3.74
N LEU A 41 -3.63 -11.29 3.75
CA LEU A 41 -3.69 -9.87 4.02
C LEU A 41 -3.71 -9.11 2.69
N TRP A 42 -4.75 -8.31 2.47
CA TRP A 42 -4.99 -7.55 1.25
C TRP A 42 -4.84 -6.06 1.50
N MET A 43 -4.50 -5.27 0.49
CA MET A 43 -4.62 -3.81 0.54
C MET A 43 -6.10 -3.41 0.44
N LYS A 44 -6.51 -2.33 1.12
CA LYS A 44 -7.86 -1.77 1.05
C LYS A 44 -8.05 -0.84 -0.14
N GLU A 45 -6.99 -0.18 -0.55
CA GLU A 45 -6.96 0.76 -1.66
C GLU A 45 -6.12 0.21 -2.83
N ASN A 46 -6.35 0.76 -4.02
CA ASN A 46 -5.57 0.42 -5.22
C ASN A 46 -4.17 1.07 -5.18
N LEU A 47 -3.20 0.40 -5.80
CA LEU A 47 -1.81 0.87 -5.87
C LEU A 47 -1.68 2.15 -6.72
N LYS A 48 -0.97 3.16 -6.21
CA LYS A 48 -0.72 4.44 -6.90
C LYS A 48 0.75 4.90 -6.88
N VAL A 49 1.68 3.94 -6.82
CA VAL A 49 3.12 4.19 -6.91
C VAL A 49 3.49 4.78 -8.29
N THR A 50 4.43 5.72 -8.31
CA THR A 50 4.98 6.38 -9.48
C THR A 50 6.49 6.17 -9.62
N HIS A 51 7.13 5.45 -8.70
CA HIS A 51 8.52 5.02 -8.81
C HIS A 51 8.70 3.51 -8.68
N TYR A 52 9.66 2.97 -9.43
CA TYR A 52 10.15 1.62 -9.26
C TYR A 52 10.87 1.47 -7.92
N ARG A 53 11.07 0.23 -7.46
CA ARG A 53 11.77 -0.07 -6.19
C ARG A 53 13.21 0.49 -6.15
N ASN A 54 13.85 0.68 -7.30
CA ASN A 54 15.19 1.27 -7.37
C ASN A 54 15.18 2.81 -7.31
N GLY A 55 14.01 3.44 -7.24
CA GLY A 55 13.83 4.89 -7.19
C GLY A 55 13.68 5.57 -8.56
N ASP A 56 13.76 4.83 -9.67
CA ASP A 56 13.52 5.42 -10.99
C ASP A 56 12.02 5.71 -11.17
N GLU A 57 11.68 6.84 -11.80
CA GLU A 57 10.30 7.18 -12.15
C GLU A 57 9.72 6.14 -13.13
N ILE A 58 8.46 5.77 -12.93
CA ILE A 58 7.68 5.00 -13.90
C ILE A 58 7.12 6.00 -14.92
N PRO A 59 7.44 5.89 -16.22
CA PRO A 59 6.94 6.84 -17.22
C PRO A 59 5.41 6.85 -17.35
N THR A 60 4.83 8.00 -17.70
CA THR A 60 3.38 8.19 -17.88
C THR A 60 3.07 9.21 -18.99
N GLY A 61 1.79 9.41 -19.31
CA GLY A 61 1.33 10.44 -20.26
C GLY A 61 1.43 10.05 -21.73
N TYR A 62 1.53 8.76 -22.03
CA TYR A 62 1.56 8.25 -23.40
C TYR A 62 0.17 8.22 -24.03
N SER A 63 0.10 8.56 -25.31
CA SER A 63 -1.07 8.28 -26.15
C SER A 63 -1.28 6.78 -26.35
N ASN A 64 -2.50 6.39 -26.73
CA ASN A 64 -2.83 4.99 -27.04
C ASN A 64 -1.91 4.37 -28.11
N SER A 65 -1.47 5.16 -29.09
CA SER A 65 -0.51 4.72 -30.12
C SER A 65 0.92 4.54 -29.58
N GLU A 66 1.35 5.37 -28.64
CA GLU A 66 2.67 5.23 -28.00
C GLU A 66 2.68 4.02 -27.07
N TRP A 67 1.61 3.82 -26.29
CA TRP A 67 1.49 2.72 -25.32
C TRP A 67 1.69 1.35 -25.97
N THR A 68 1.15 1.15 -27.18
CA THR A 68 1.26 -0.10 -27.94
C THR A 68 2.71 -0.45 -28.33
N ASN A 69 3.60 0.54 -28.35
CA ASN A 69 5.00 0.38 -28.77
C ASN A 69 6.00 0.39 -27.60
N LEU A 70 5.53 0.48 -26.35
CA LEU A 70 6.42 0.48 -25.19
C LEU A 70 7.03 -0.89 -24.97
N SER A 71 8.35 -0.90 -24.70
CA SER A 71 9.08 -2.08 -24.23
C SER A 71 9.42 -2.00 -22.73
N THR A 72 9.04 -0.92 -22.07
CA THR A 72 9.23 -0.66 -20.64
C THR A 72 7.89 -0.53 -19.95
N GLY A 73 7.86 -0.70 -18.63
CA GLY A 73 6.65 -0.41 -17.87
C GLY A 73 6.30 1.08 -17.93
N ALA A 74 5.03 1.38 -17.77
CA ALA A 74 4.48 2.73 -17.67
C ALA A 74 3.32 2.70 -16.68
N TYR A 75 2.77 3.86 -16.35
CA TYR A 75 1.45 3.93 -15.72
C TYR A 75 0.57 5.00 -16.38
N ALA A 76 -0.73 4.93 -16.15
CA ALA A 76 -1.72 5.92 -16.54
C ALA A 76 -2.71 6.17 -15.41
N VAL A 77 -3.40 7.31 -15.46
CA VAL A 77 -4.50 7.63 -14.55
C VAL A 77 -5.81 7.47 -15.33
N TYR A 78 -6.82 6.88 -14.68
CA TYR A 78 -8.12 6.67 -15.31
C TYR A 78 -8.71 7.98 -15.87
N ASP A 79 -9.20 7.93 -17.11
CA ASP A 79 -9.77 9.07 -17.86
C ASP A 79 -8.80 10.25 -18.07
N ASP A 80 -7.49 10.01 -17.96
CA ASP A 80 -6.43 11.03 -18.03
C ASP A 80 -6.63 12.20 -17.03
N ASP A 81 -7.44 12.00 -15.99
CA ASP A 81 -7.69 12.97 -14.94
C ASP A 81 -6.90 12.61 -13.68
N SER A 82 -5.86 13.39 -13.37
CA SER A 82 -5.00 13.18 -12.19
C SER A 82 -5.75 13.05 -10.86
N SER A 83 -6.95 13.62 -10.73
CA SER A 83 -7.76 13.51 -9.51
C SER A 83 -8.28 12.08 -9.27
N ASN A 84 -8.37 11.27 -10.33
CA ASN A 84 -8.81 9.88 -10.25
C ASN A 84 -7.77 8.96 -9.60
N ALA A 85 -6.49 9.35 -9.54
CA ALA A 85 -5.43 8.54 -8.93
C ALA A 85 -5.68 8.32 -7.42
N GLU A 86 -6.29 9.29 -6.74
CA GLU A 86 -6.61 9.19 -5.31
C GLU A 86 -7.78 8.23 -5.02
N ILE A 87 -8.68 8.06 -5.98
CA ILE A 87 -9.90 7.24 -5.82
C ILE A 87 -9.66 5.82 -6.34
N TYR A 88 -9.01 5.70 -7.50
CA TYR A 88 -8.91 4.46 -8.26
C TYR A 88 -7.49 3.89 -8.34
N GLY A 89 -6.49 4.62 -7.86
CA GLY A 89 -5.09 4.27 -8.06
C GLY A 89 -4.62 4.51 -9.50
N ASN A 90 -3.45 3.95 -9.83
CA ASN A 90 -2.88 4.01 -11.17
C ASN A 90 -3.09 2.70 -11.93
N LEU A 91 -3.10 2.80 -13.26
CA LEU A 91 -3.11 1.67 -14.21
C LEU A 91 -1.66 1.43 -14.66
N TYR A 92 -1.17 0.20 -14.67
CA TYR A 92 0.22 -0.14 -15.03
C TYR A 92 0.27 -1.09 -16.23
#